data_AF-A0A9D8IXM1-F1
#
_entry.id   AF-A0A9D8IXM1-F1
#
_cell.length_a   1.000
_cell.length_b   1.000
_cell.length_c   1.000
_cell.angle_alpha   90.00
_cell.angle_beta   90.00
_cell.angle_gamma   90.00
#
_symmetry.space_group_name_H-M   'P 1'
#
loop_
_entity.id
_entity.type
_entity.pdbx_description
1 polymer ?
#
loop_
_entity_poly.entity_id
_entity_poly.type
_entity_poly.pdbx_seq_one_letter_code
_entity_poly.pdbx_strand_id
1 'polypeptide(L)'
;MICGTGHDAASPAKEGKSGIQIQFKQQHYQRNQQMQPLRILLADDNESFRDSLAEFLGAQKGLEVVGRAANGIEAVELADRYRPDLIFMDLHMPHRNGISAMQMIKRRSPSTKVIIISMHGNEVYRTKAEESGADGFIGKERMKSGLSEVLGSRVSRHEGVLTPALV
;
A
#
# COMPACT_ATOMS: atom_id res chain seq x y z
N MET A 1 52.52 -24.93 38.85
CA MET A 1 51.07 -25.10 39.06
C MET A 1 50.54 -25.92 37.90
N ILE A 2 50.36 -27.25 38.10
CA ILE A 2 49.06 -27.99 38.08
C ILE A 2 48.17 -27.54 36.91
N CYS A 3 47.65 -28.36 36.00
CA CYS A 3 47.28 -29.79 35.96
C CYS A 3 47.05 -30.06 34.45
N GLY A 4 47.34 -31.19 33.81
CA GLY A 4 46.97 -32.56 34.15
C GLY A 4 46.35 -33.20 32.89
N THR A 5 46.91 -34.36 32.51
CA THR A 5 46.26 -35.55 31.90
C THR A 5 45.43 -35.36 30.63
N GLY A 6 45.87 -35.89 29.48
CA GLY A 6 45.62 -37.30 29.08
C GLY A 6 44.39 -37.34 28.16
N HIS A 7 44.24 -38.13 27.11
CA HIS A 7 44.90 -39.32 26.61
C HIS A 7 44.51 -39.47 25.11
N ASP A 8 45.36 -40.18 24.37
CA ASP A 8 45.07 -41.04 23.21
C ASP A 8 44.42 -40.42 21.96
N ALA A 9 45.22 -40.13 20.93
CA ALA A 9 45.73 -41.07 19.93
C ALA A 9 44.65 -41.51 18.92
N ALA A 10 44.64 -40.85 17.75
CA ALA A 10 44.80 -41.49 16.43
C ALA A 10 44.51 -40.47 15.31
N SER A 11 45.54 -40.13 14.54
CA SER A 11 45.40 -39.85 13.10
C SER A 11 45.33 -41.21 12.36
N PRO A 12 44.82 -41.37 11.12
CA PRO A 12 44.70 -40.33 10.09
C PRO A 12 43.49 -40.39 9.13
N ALA A 13 43.39 -39.31 8.34
CA ALA A 13 42.83 -39.19 6.98
C ALA A 13 41.32 -39.39 6.77
N LYS A 14 40.65 -38.35 6.21
CA LYS A 14 40.35 -38.26 4.77
C LYS A 14 39.69 -36.92 4.41
N GLU A 15 39.97 -36.50 3.18
CA GLU A 15 39.63 -35.24 2.54
C GLU A 15 38.12 -34.98 2.46
N GLY A 16 37.73 -33.72 2.69
CA GLY A 16 36.38 -33.20 2.45
C GLY A 16 36.44 -31.69 2.30
N LYS A 17 36.49 -31.24 1.05
CA LYS A 17 36.78 -29.86 0.63
C LYS A 17 35.73 -28.85 1.10
N SER A 18 36.21 -27.62 1.27
CA SER A 18 35.54 -26.35 0.96
C SER A 18 34.67 -25.72 2.06
N GLY A 19 35.21 -24.65 2.65
CA GLY A 19 34.45 -23.66 3.41
C GLY A 19 33.28 -23.11 2.60
N ILE A 20 32.07 -23.33 3.11
CA ILE A 20 30.89 -22.59 2.65
C ILE A 20 30.94 -21.25 3.38
N GLN A 21 31.64 -20.33 2.74
CA GLN A 21 31.75 -18.93 3.13
C GLN A 21 30.36 -18.31 3.28
N ILE A 22 30.27 -17.46 4.29
CA ILE A 22 29.15 -16.61 4.70
C ILE A 22 28.93 -15.53 3.63
N GLN A 23 28.55 -15.93 2.41
CA GLN A 23 28.40 -15.03 1.26
C GLN A 23 26.96 -14.93 0.73
N PHE A 24 26.06 -15.83 1.15
CA PHE A 24 24.68 -15.82 0.64
C PHE A 24 23.74 -14.84 1.36
N LYS A 25 24.04 -14.38 2.58
CA LYS A 25 23.12 -13.47 3.32
C LYS A 25 23.03 -12.06 2.74
N GLN A 26 24.08 -11.56 2.07
CA GLN A 26 24.08 -10.20 1.52
C GLN A 26 23.36 -10.13 0.16
N GLN A 27 23.45 -11.19 -0.65
CA GLN A 27 22.89 -11.20 -2.01
C GLN A 27 21.35 -11.34 -2.01
N HIS A 28 20.78 -12.02 -1.01
CA HIS A 28 19.32 -12.07 -0.82
C HIS A 28 18.72 -10.76 -0.27
N TYR A 29 19.50 -9.95 0.46
CA TYR A 29 19.04 -8.65 0.94
C TYR A 29 18.93 -7.61 -0.20
N GLN A 30 19.77 -7.73 -1.22
CA GLN A 30 19.82 -6.78 -2.34
C GLN A 30 18.77 -7.02 -3.43
N ARG A 31 18.04 -8.14 -3.42
CA ARG A 31 17.08 -8.51 -4.48
C ARG A 31 15.65 -8.00 -4.24
N ASN A 32 15.35 -7.43 -3.08
CA ASN A 32 14.00 -7.00 -2.69
C ASN A 32 13.69 -5.50 -2.94
N GLN A 33 14.52 -4.77 -3.69
CA GLN A 33 14.36 -3.31 -3.86
C GLN A 33 13.83 -2.84 -5.23
N GLN A 34 13.20 -3.73 -6.02
CA GLN A 34 12.35 -3.29 -7.14
C GLN A 34 10.87 -3.52 -6.81
N MET A 35 10.43 -2.96 -5.68
CA MET A 35 9.00 -2.90 -5.38
C MET A 35 8.40 -1.77 -6.20
N GLN A 36 7.51 -2.12 -7.13
CA GLN A 36 6.74 -1.12 -7.89
C GLN A 36 5.89 -0.31 -6.89
N PRO A 37 5.86 1.03 -7.04
CA PRO A 37 5.06 1.85 -6.15
C PRO A 37 3.58 1.48 -6.28
N LEU A 38 2.84 1.62 -5.18
CA LEU A 38 1.40 1.47 -5.18
C LEU A 38 0.78 2.67 -5.93
N ARG A 39 0.05 2.38 -7.01
CA ARG A 39 -0.48 3.40 -7.92
C ARG A 39 -1.85 3.85 -7.44
N ILE A 40 -1.95 5.13 -7.09
CA ILE A 40 -3.11 5.73 -6.43
C ILE A 40 -3.78 6.76 -7.35
N LEU A 41 -5.10 6.69 -7.45
CA LEU A 41 -5.94 7.74 -8.04
C LEU A 41 -6.71 8.45 -6.93
N LEU A 42 -6.73 9.79 -6.97
CA LEU A 42 -7.50 10.62 -6.05
C LEU A 42 -8.75 11.15 -6.76
N ALA A 43 -9.92 11.00 -6.17
CA ALA A 43 -11.17 11.53 -6.69
C ALA A 43 -11.91 12.31 -5.60
N ASP A 44 -11.95 13.62 -5.73
CA ASP A 44 -12.54 14.55 -4.78
C ASP A 44 -12.88 15.85 -5.51
N ASP A 45 -14.03 16.46 -5.27
CA ASP A 45 -14.41 17.73 -5.88
C ASP A 45 -13.71 18.92 -5.21
N ASN A 46 -13.19 18.75 -3.99
CA ASN A 46 -12.40 19.74 -3.28
C ASN A 46 -10.94 19.71 -3.76
N GLU A 47 -10.58 20.67 -4.61
CA GLU A 47 -9.23 20.83 -5.16
C GLU A 47 -8.15 20.94 -4.07
N SER A 48 -8.37 21.79 -3.05
CA SER A 48 -7.39 22.00 -1.98
C SER A 48 -7.12 20.74 -1.15
N PHE A 49 -8.16 19.96 -0.84
CA PHE A 49 -8.00 18.68 -0.17
C PHE A 49 -7.26 17.68 -1.05
N ARG A 50 -7.65 17.59 -2.34
CA ARG A 50 -7.00 16.73 -3.32
C ARG A 50 -5.52 17.08 -3.48
N ASP A 51 -5.15 18.37 -3.45
CA ASP A 51 -3.76 18.85 -3.54
C ASP A 51 -2.97 18.45 -2.31
N SER A 52 -3.50 18.79 -1.13
CA SER A 52 -2.85 18.44 0.13
C SER A 52 -2.67 16.92 0.32
N LEU A 53 -3.62 16.11 -0.16
CA LEU A 53 -3.52 14.67 -0.11
C LEU A 53 -2.49 14.13 -1.12
N ALA A 54 -2.43 14.70 -2.33
CA ALA A 54 -1.43 14.32 -3.32
C ALA A 54 -0.01 14.60 -2.84
N GLU A 55 0.22 15.77 -2.24
CA GLU A 55 1.51 16.13 -1.62
C GLU A 55 1.87 15.19 -0.48
N PHE A 56 0.92 14.93 0.42
CA PHE A 56 1.13 14.02 1.55
C PHE A 56 1.50 12.60 1.11
N LEU A 57 0.80 12.06 0.10
CA LEU A 57 1.06 10.72 -0.44
C LEU A 57 2.37 10.68 -1.25
N GLY A 58 2.68 11.74 -2.00
CA GLY A 58 3.92 11.85 -2.77
C GLY A 58 5.18 11.93 -1.90
N ALA A 59 5.05 12.35 -0.64
CA ALA A 59 6.14 12.31 0.34
C ALA A 59 6.40 10.89 0.91
N GLN A 60 5.49 9.93 0.70
CA GLN A 60 5.63 8.56 1.20
C GLN A 60 6.40 7.69 0.20
N LYS A 61 7.35 6.89 0.71
CA LYS A 61 8.06 5.92 -0.14
C LYS A 61 7.12 4.81 -0.60
N GLY A 62 7.23 4.43 -1.87
CA GLY A 62 6.46 3.32 -2.44
C GLY A 62 5.01 3.66 -2.76
N LEU A 63 4.62 4.94 -2.74
CA LEU A 63 3.33 5.43 -3.23
C LEU A 63 3.54 6.30 -4.47
N GLU A 64 2.62 6.22 -5.42
CA GLU A 64 2.61 7.05 -6.63
C GLU A 64 1.19 7.53 -6.92
N VAL A 65 0.96 8.84 -6.99
CA VAL A 65 -0.32 9.39 -7.44
C VAL A 65 -0.33 9.48 -8.96
N VAL A 66 -1.06 8.57 -9.62
CA VAL A 66 -1.09 8.43 -11.08
C VAL A 66 -2.20 9.25 -11.75
N GLY A 67 -3.13 9.80 -10.98
CA GLY A 67 -4.21 10.61 -11.50
C GLY A 67 -5.01 11.31 -10.41
N ARG A 68 -5.74 12.35 -10.82
CA ARG A 68 -6.53 13.24 -9.95
C ARG A 68 -7.82 13.59 -10.69
N ALA A 69 -8.97 13.28 -10.10
CA ALA A 69 -10.30 13.52 -10.66
C ALA A 69 -11.06 14.52 -9.78
N ALA A 70 -11.80 15.42 -10.43
CA ALA A 70 -12.70 16.37 -9.76
C ALA A 70 -14.15 15.88 -9.69
N ASN A 71 -14.48 14.78 -10.36
CA ASN A 71 -15.82 14.20 -10.37
C ASN A 71 -15.82 12.70 -10.68
N GLY A 72 -16.97 12.05 -10.48
CA GLY A 72 -17.08 10.61 -10.69
C GLY A 72 -17.00 10.14 -12.14
N ILE A 73 -17.21 11.01 -13.15
CA ILE A 73 -17.02 10.64 -14.56
C ILE A 73 -15.51 10.57 -14.85
N GLU A 74 -14.77 11.62 -14.51
CA GLU A 74 -13.31 11.65 -14.61
C GLU A 74 -12.67 10.51 -13.82
N ALA A 75 -13.18 10.19 -12.63
CA ALA A 75 -12.65 9.10 -11.83
C ALA A 75 -12.75 7.74 -12.56
N VAL A 76 -13.85 7.49 -13.28
CA VAL A 76 -14.02 6.27 -14.09
C VAL A 76 -13.07 6.29 -15.29
N GLU A 77 -12.96 7.41 -16.01
CA GLU A 77 -12.09 7.54 -17.18
C GLU A 77 -10.61 7.36 -16.83
N LEU A 78 -10.17 8.00 -15.75
CA LEU A 78 -8.78 7.90 -15.27
C LEU A 78 -8.51 6.51 -14.68
N ALA A 79 -9.48 5.86 -14.04
CA ALA A 79 -9.32 4.48 -13.58
C ALA A 79 -9.12 3.50 -14.75
N ASP A 80 -9.88 3.67 -15.84
CA ASP A 80 -9.73 2.83 -17.04
C ASP A 80 -8.38 3.08 -17.73
N ARG A 81 -7.95 4.34 -17.81
CA ARG A 81 -6.69 4.76 -18.43
C ARG A 81 -5.48 4.29 -17.63
N TYR A 82 -5.45 4.60 -16.34
CA TYR A 82 -4.25 4.39 -15.53
C TYR A 82 -4.23 3.05 -14.82
N ARG A 83 -5.37 2.34 -14.69
CA ARG A 83 -5.46 1.08 -13.95
C ARG A 83 -4.79 1.18 -12.57
N PRO A 84 -5.25 2.10 -11.70
CA PRO A 84 -4.68 2.27 -10.38
C PRO A 84 -4.92 1.01 -9.54
N ASP A 85 -3.99 0.73 -8.63
CA ASP A 85 -4.15 -0.31 -7.62
C ASP A 85 -5.17 0.13 -6.57
N LEU A 86 -5.18 1.43 -6.25
CA LEU A 86 -6.04 2.00 -5.24
C LEU A 86 -6.65 3.34 -5.67
N ILE A 87 -7.90 3.57 -5.27
CA ILE A 87 -8.60 4.83 -5.43
C ILE A 87 -9.07 5.32 -4.07
N PHE A 88 -8.74 6.57 -3.78
CA PHE A 88 -9.37 7.35 -2.72
C PHE A 88 -10.51 8.17 -3.33
N MET A 89 -11.75 7.88 -2.95
CA MET A 89 -12.95 8.36 -3.62
C MET A 89 -13.88 9.10 -2.64
N ASP A 90 -14.14 10.38 -2.88
CA ASP A 90 -15.17 11.11 -2.16
C ASP A 90 -16.58 10.62 -2.53
N LEU A 91 -17.51 10.65 -1.56
CA LEU A 91 -18.91 10.24 -1.78
C LEU A 91 -19.70 11.26 -2.60
N HIS A 92 -19.51 12.55 -2.32
CA HIS A 92 -20.32 13.66 -2.77
C HIS A 92 -19.59 14.47 -3.83
N MET A 93 -19.60 13.97 -5.05
CA MET A 93 -19.03 14.66 -6.21
C MET A 93 -20.10 15.06 -7.23
N PRO A 94 -19.90 16.15 -8.00
CA PRO A 94 -20.78 16.53 -9.09
C PRO A 94 -20.73 15.50 -10.24
N HIS A 95 -21.71 15.59 -11.15
CA HIS A 95 -21.90 14.75 -12.36
C HIS A 95 -22.16 13.24 -12.12
N ARG A 96 -21.38 12.61 -11.24
CA ARG A 96 -21.56 11.22 -10.80
C ARG A 96 -21.04 11.08 -9.37
N ASN A 97 -21.91 10.59 -8.48
CA ASN A 97 -21.52 10.35 -7.09
C ASN A 97 -20.49 9.22 -6.95
N GLY A 98 -19.76 9.23 -5.83
CA GLY A 98 -18.66 8.30 -5.58
C GLY A 98 -19.06 6.83 -5.56
N ILE A 99 -20.25 6.51 -5.03
CA ILE A 99 -20.77 5.12 -4.99
C ILE A 99 -21.00 4.59 -6.41
N SER A 100 -21.67 5.36 -7.26
CA SER A 100 -21.94 4.97 -8.65
C SER A 100 -20.65 4.84 -9.46
N ALA A 101 -19.71 5.78 -9.28
CA ALA A 101 -18.39 5.72 -9.91
C ALA A 101 -17.62 4.47 -9.47
N MET A 102 -17.56 4.21 -8.16
CA MET A 102 -16.94 3.01 -7.58
C MET A 102 -17.54 1.73 -8.19
N GLN A 103 -18.87 1.60 -8.22
CA GLN A 103 -19.52 0.40 -8.77
C GLN A 103 -19.17 0.20 -10.25
N MET A 104 -19.07 1.28 -11.04
CA MET A 104 -18.63 1.20 -12.43
C MET A 104 -17.17 0.74 -12.55
N ILE A 105 -16.28 1.35 -11.75
CA ILE A 105 -14.85 1.00 -11.72
C ILE A 105 -14.68 -0.46 -11.31
N LYS A 106 -15.38 -0.91 -10.28
CA LYS A 106 -15.34 -2.31 -9.81
C LYS A 106 -15.80 -3.30 -10.86
N ARG A 107 -16.78 -2.95 -11.70
CA ARG A 107 -17.19 -3.80 -12.84
C ARG A 107 -16.13 -3.88 -13.93
N ARG A 108 -15.39 -2.79 -14.19
CA ARG A 108 -14.37 -2.70 -15.25
C ARG A 108 -12.97 -3.18 -14.80
N SER A 109 -12.68 -3.04 -13.51
CA SER A 109 -11.42 -3.35 -12.87
C SER A 109 -11.67 -3.88 -11.44
N PRO A 110 -12.08 -5.15 -11.29
CA PRO A 110 -12.37 -5.74 -9.97
C PRO A 110 -11.17 -5.75 -9.03
N SER A 111 -9.95 -5.73 -9.57
CA SER A 111 -8.70 -5.69 -8.82
C SER A 111 -8.42 -4.33 -8.18
N THR A 112 -8.94 -3.24 -8.77
CA THR A 112 -8.75 -1.88 -8.23
C THR A 112 -9.48 -1.76 -6.90
N LYS A 113 -8.74 -1.39 -5.87
CA LYS A 113 -9.27 -1.14 -4.53
C LYS A 113 -9.87 0.26 -4.48
N VAL A 114 -11.02 0.41 -3.83
CA VAL A 114 -11.67 1.71 -3.65
C VAL A 114 -11.95 1.94 -2.18
N ILE A 115 -11.32 2.97 -1.64
CA ILE A 115 -11.54 3.47 -0.29
C ILE A 115 -12.37 4.73 -0.40
N ILE A 116 -13.51 4.73 0.26
CA ILE A 116 -14.35 5.91 0.36
C ILE A 116 -13.74 6.88 1.37
N ILE A 117 -13.66 8.16 0.99
CA ILE A 117 -13.36 9.27 1.89
C ILE A 117 -14.61 10.13 2.09
N SER A 118 -14.88 10.59 3.31
CA SER A 118 -16.02 11.46 3.62
C SER A 118 -15.64 12.57 4.59
N MET A 119 -16.20 13.77 4.42
CA MET A 119 -16.04 14.90 5.35
C MET A 119 -16.53 14.59 6.77
N HIS A 120 -17.52 13.71 6.89
CA HIS A 120 -18.05 13.25 8.17
C HIS A 120 -18.00 11.73 8.17
N GLY A 121 -17.22 11.15 9.09
CA GLY A 121 -17.11 9.71 9.32
C GLY A 121 -18.37 9.09 9.93
N ASN A 122 -19.56 9.48 9.46
CA ASN A 122 -20.83 8.96 9.96
C ASN A 122 -20.96 7.47 9.61
N GLU A 123 -21.29 6.66 10.61
CA GLU A 123 -21.46 5.22 10.55
C GLU A 123 -22.46 4.78 9.47
N VAL A 124 -23.52 5.57 9.24
CA VAL A 124 -24.51 5.29 8.19
C VAL A 124 -23.87 5.30 6.79
N TYR A 125 -22.95 6.24 6.53
CA TYR A 125 -22.25 6.30 5.25
C TYR A 125 -21.22 5.20 5.10
N ARG A 126 -20.59 4.77 6.21
CA ARG A 126 -19.69 3.61 6.23
C ARG A 126 -20.44 2.35 5.83
N THR A 127 -21.53 2.02 6.52
CA THR A 127 -22.32 0.81 6.24
C THR A 127 -22.79 0.80 4.79
N LYS A 128 -23.33 1.91 4.30
CA LYS A 128 -23.79 2.02 2.91
C LYS A 128 -22.66 1.87 1.88
N ALA A 129 -21.48 2.40 2.17
CA ALA A 129 -20.30 2.24 1.31
C ALA A 129 -19.85 0.77 1.24
N GLU A 130 -19.79 0.10 2.39
CA GLU A 130 -19.43 -1.32 2.50
C GLU A 130 -20.42 -2.22 1.76
N GLU A 131 -21.73 -2.02 1.98
CA GLU A 131 -22.81 -2.73 1.26
C GLU A 131 -22.75 -2.51 -0.25
N SER A 132 -22.24 -1.37 -0.68
CA SER A 132 -22.08 -1.02 -2.10
C SER A 132 -20.81 -1.60 -2.74
N GLY A 133 -19.95 -2.28 -1.96
CA GLY A 133 -18.73 -2.92 -2.43
C GLY A 133 -17.45 -2.10 -2.28
N ALA A 134 -17.45 -1.09 -1.40
CA ALA A 134 -16.21 -0.39 -1.04
C ALA A 134 -15.24 -1.34 -0.34
N ASP A 135 -13.96 -1.22 -0.66
CA ASP A 135 -12.94 -1.93 0.09
C ASP A 135 -12.62 -1.22 1.38
N GLY A 136 -13.00 0.04 1.62
CA GLY A 136 -12.72 0.69 2.89
C GLY A 136 -13.39 2.04 3.02
N PHE A 137 -13.32 2.59 4.23
CA PHE A 137 -13.90 3.89 4.54
C PHE A 137 -13.01 4.64 5.55
N ILE A 138 -12.73 5.90 5.27
CA ILE A 138 -11.96 6.79 6.14
C ILE A 138 -12.55 8.21 6.13
N GLY A 139 -12.56 8.87 7.28
CA GLY A 139 -12.92 10.29 7.35
C GLY A 139 -11.79 11.17 6.82
N LYS A 140 -12.11 12.27 6.13
CA LYS A 140 -11.11 13.22 5.58
C LYS A 140 -10.17 13.74 6.69
N GLU A 141 -10.70 13.95 7.89
CA GLU A 141 -9.97 14.38 9.09
C GLU A 141 -8.93 13.36 9.57
N ARG A 142 -9.19 12.06 9.34
CA ARG A 142 -8.29 10.97 9.68
C ARG A 142 -7.41 10.53 8.51
N MET A 143 -7.56 11.10 7.32
CA MET A 143 -6.89 10.60 6.11
C MET A 143 -5.37 10.52 6.26
N LYS A 144 -4.75 11.55 6.88
CA LYS A 144 -3.29 11.59 7.09
C LYS A 144 -2.83 10.65 8.22
N SER A 145 -3.58 10.55 9.30
CA SER A 145 -3.21 9.75 10.48
C SER A 145 -3.61 8.27 10.38
N GLY A 146 -4.65 7.94 9.62
CA GLY A 146 -5.19 6.60 9.43
C GLY A 146 -4.76 5.92 8.13
N LEU A 147 -3.87 6.53 7.34
CA LEU A 147 -3.38 5.95 6.09
C LEU A 147 -2.80 4.55 6.30
N SER A 148 -2.04 4.36 7.37
CA SER A 148 -1.36 3.09 7.66
C SER A 148 -2.34 1.94 7.93
N GLU A 149 -3.40 2.21 8.69
CA GLU A 149 -4.49 1.29 9.00
C GLU A 149 -5.16 0.78 7.71
N VAL A 150 -5.40 1.71 6.79
CA VAL A 150 -6.13 1.44 5.56
C VAL A 150 -5.28 0.72 4.51
N LEU A 151 -4.00 1.08 4.39
CA LEU A 151 -3.09 0.41 3.45
C LEU A 151 -2.67 -0.98 3.97
N GLY A 152 -2.37 -1.12 5.26
CA GLY A 152 -1.89 -2.37 5.86
C GLY A 152 -2.93 -3.48 5.85
N SER A 153 -4.22 -3.15 5.96
CA SER A 153 -5.30 -4.16 5.96
C SER A 153 -5.70 -4.64 4.55
N ARG A 154 -5.35 -3.91 3.47
CA ARG A 154 -5.98 -4.11 2.15
C ARG A 154 -5.04 -4.15 0.95
N VAL A 155 -3.76 -3.87 1.17
CA VAL A 155 -2.72 -3.85 0.12
C VAL A 155 -1.62 -4.88 0.45
N SER A 156 -2.00 -6.15 0.58
CA SER A 156 -1.05 -7.24 0.89
C SER A 156 -0.11 -7.60 -0.27
N ARG A 157 -0.21 -6.92 -1.43
CA ARG A 157 0.67 -7.15 -2.59
C ARG A 157 1.90 -6.24 -2.61
N HIS A 158 1.95 -5.20 -1.76
CA HIS A 158 3.05 -4.25 -1.69
C HIS A 158 3.63 -4.23 -0.27
N GLU A 159 4.39 -5.27 0.06
CA GLU A 159 5.20 -5.33 1.29
C GLU A 159 6.24 -4.19 1.26
N GLY A 160 6.05 -3.15 2.08
CA GLY A 160 6.97 -2.01 2.19
C GLY A 160 6.34 -0.61 2.17
N VAL A 161 5.01 -0.51 2.02
CA VAL A 161 4.27 0.76 1.82
C VAL A 161 4.19 1.66 3.07
N LEU A 162 4.55 1.15 4.25
CA LEU A 162 4.44 1.91 5.50
C LEU A 162 5.65 1.65 6.39
N THR A 163 6.77 2.30 6.08
CA THR A 163 7.69 2.66 7.16
C THR A 163 7.28 4.05 7.64
N PRO A 164 6.76 4.20 8.88
CA PRO A 164 6.64 5.52 9.47
C PRO A 164 8.05 6.13 9.45
N ALA A 165 8.19 7.31 8.83
CA ALA A 165 9.34 8.14 9.12
C ALA A 165 9.21 8.50 10.61
N LEU A 166 9.98 7.81 11.46
CA LEU A 166 10.20 8.19 12.84
C LEU A 166 10.66 9.65 12.85
N VAL A 167 9.82 10.53 13.40
CA VAL A 167 10.22 11.83 13.92
C VAL A 167 10.57 11.63 15.39
#